data_AF-A0A9Q9HGG6-F1
#
_entry.id   AF-A0A9Q9HGG6-F1
#
_cell.length_a   1.000
_cell.length_b   1.000
_cell.length_c   1.000
_cell.angle_alpha   90.00
_cell.angle_beta   90.00
_cell.angle_gamma   90.00
#
_symmetry.space_group_name_H-M   'P 1'
#
loop_
_entity.id
_entity.type
_entity.pdbx_description
1 polymer ?
#
loop_
_entity_poly.entity_id
_entity_poly.type
_entity_poly.pdbx_seq_one_letter_code
_entity_poly.pdbx_strand_id
1 'polypeptide(L)' 'MDTYSIMRAFADSWFLIAMFAFFIGAAVFVFRPGVNRMHDDIANIPFRHEDKPAGDQD' A
#
# COMPACT_ATOMS: atom_id res chain seq x y z
N MET A 1 -17.47 25.63 -31.11
CA MET A 1 -17.61 24.36 -30.36
C MET A 1 -18.75 24.55 -29.39
N ASP A 2 -19.85 23.84 -29.57
CA ASP A 2 -21.04 23.97 -28.72
C ASP A 2 -20.84 23.27 -27.36
N THR A 3 -21.48 23.79 -26.31
CA THR A 3 -21.37 23.30 -24.91
C THR A 3 -21.57 21.79 -24.78
N TYR A 4 -22.46 21.21 -25.60
CA TYR A 4 -22.73 19.77 -25.63
C TYR A 4 -21.49 18.95 -26.04
N SER A 5 -20.69 19.44 -26.99
CA SER A 5 -19.47 18.76 -27.45
C SER A 5 -18.42 18.67 -26.34
N ILE A 6 -18.29 19.72 -25.53
CA ILE A 6 -17.37 19.75 -24.38
C ILE A 6 -17.81 18.75 -23.30
N MET A 7 -19.09 18.75 -22.95
CA MET A 7 -19.64 17.82 -21.95
C MET A 7 -19.52 16.36 -22.39
N ARG A 8 -19.72 16.08 -23.68
CA ARG A 8 -19.57 14.75 -24.26
C ARG A 8 -18.12 14.26 -24.21
N ALA A 9 -17.16 15.09 -24.60
CA ALA A 9 -15.74 14.71 -24.57
C ALA A 9 -15.26 14.36 -23.15
N PHE A 10 -15.76 15.08 -22.14
CA PHE A 10 -15.52 14.77 -20.74
C PHE A 10 -16.16 13.44 -20.32
N ALA A 11 -17.42 13.20 -20.69
CA ALA A 11 -18.13 11.96 -20.38
C ALA A 11 -17.47 10.73 -20.99
N ASP A 12 -17.01 10.82 -22.25
CA ASP A 12 -16.30 9.71 -22.93
C ASP A 12 -14.96 9.38 -22.25
N SER A 13 -14.34 10.32 -21.53
CA SER A 13 -13.02 10.13 -20.88
C SER A 13 -13.09 9.52 -19.48
N TRP A 14 -14.29 9.32 -18.92
CA TRP A 14 -14.49 8.83 -17.53
C TRP A 14 -13.75 7.52 -17.23
N PHE A 15 -13.80 6.56 -18.15
CA PHE A 15 -13.16 5.26 -17.95
C PHE A 15 -11.64 5.36 -17.91
N LEU A 16 -11.05 6.26 -18.72
CA LEU A 16 -9.60 6.52 -18.70
C LEU A 16 -9.17 7.11 -17.36
N ILE A 17 -9.95 8.04 -16.81
CA ILE A 17 -9.69 8.62 -15.48
C ILE A 17 -9.80 7.53 -14.40
N ALA A 18 -10.81 6.68 -14.47
CA ALA A 18 -10.99 5.58 -13.51
C ALA A 18 -9.79 4.60 -13.54
N MET A 19 -9.32 4.20 -14.73
CA MET A 19 -8.16 3.33 -14.89
C MET A 19 -6.88 3.99 -14.36
N PHE A 20 -6.67 5.28 -14.65
CA PHE A 20 -5.52 6.03 -14.17
C PHE A 20 -5.53 6.19 -12.65
N ALA A 21 -6.68 6.52 -12.05
CA ALA A 21 -6.85 6.60 -10.61
C ALA A 21 -6.63 5.24 -9.93
N PHE A 22 -7.15 4.16 -10.51
CA PHE A 22 -6.90 2.79 -10.03
C PHE A 22 -5.41 2.45 -10.06
N PHE A 23 -4.71 2.78 -11.14
CA PHE A 23 -3.27 2.55 -11.26
C PHE A 23 -2.47 3.28 -10.17
N ILE A 24 -2.76 4.57 -9.95
CA ILE A 24 -2.14 5.33 -8.85
C ILE A 24 -2.50 4.71 -7.50
N GLY A 25 -3.76 4.32 -7.29
CA GLY A 25 -4.21 3.65 -6.08
C GLY A 25 -3.42 2.37 -5.80
N ALA A 26 -3.18 1.55 -6.82
CA ALA A 26 -2.37 0.34 -6.73
C ALA A 26 -0.89 0.67 -6.42
N ALA A 27 -0.31 1.67 -7.08
CA ALA A 27 1.05 2.12 -6.81
C ALA A 27 1.21 2.58 -5.35
N VAL A 28 0.29 3.41 -4.86
CA VAL A 28 0.28 3.87 -3.46
C VAL A 28 0.06 2.70 -2.49
N PHE A 29 -0.77 1.72 -2.85
CA PHE A 29 -1.00 0.53 -2.04
C PHE A 29 0.28 -0.28 -1.81
N VAL A 30 1.19 -0.36 -2.80
CA VAL A 30 2.51 -1.01 -2.63
C VAL A 30 3.37 -0.29 -1.60
N PHE A 31 3.30 1.04 -1.54
CA PHE A 31 4.02 1.84 -0.54
C PHE A 31 3.32 1.92 0.82
N ARG A 32 2.15 1.26 1.00
CA ARG A 32 1.44 1.24 2.29
C ARG A 32 2.32 0.54 3.34
N PRO A 33 2.72 1.23 4.43
CA PRO A 33 3.66 0.72 5.44
C PRO A 33 2.99 -0.28 6.41
N GLY A 34 2.26 -1.26 5.90
CA GLY A 34 1.50 -2.24 6.69
C GLY A 34 2.27 -3.53 7.02
N VAL A 35 3.30 -3.87 6.24
CA VAL A 35 3.95 -5.20 6.31
C VAL A 35 5.20 -5.21 7.20
N ASN A 36 5.76 -4.03 7.53
CA ASN A 36 7.01 -3.97 8.31
C ASN A 36 6.88 -4.46 9.75
N ARG A 37 5.72 -4.31 10.41
CA ARG A 37 5.62 -4.73 11.81
C ARG A 37 5.80 -6.23 12.02
N MET A 38 5.35 -7.05 11.07
CA MET A 38 5.50 -8.51 11.19
C MET A 38 6.92 -8.95 10.84
N HIS A 39 7.58 -8.27 9.91
CA HIS A 39 8.97 -8.55 9.55
C HIS A 39 9.95 -8.12 10.65
N ASP A 40 9.71 -6.98 11.31
CA ASP A 40 10.53 -6.51 12.44
C ASP A 40 10.46 -7.46 13.64
N ASP A 41 9.30 -8.05 13.90
CA ASP A 41 9.10 -9.02 15.00
C ASP A 41 9.81 -10.35 14.69
N ILE A 42 9.72 -10.84 13.45
CA ILE A 42 10.42 -12.07 13.01
C ILE A 42 11.94 -11.88 12.97
N ALA A 43 12.43 -10.74 12.48
CA ALA A 43 13.85 -10.43 12.43
C ALA A 43 14.48 -10.34 13.83
N ASN A 44 13.70 -9.99 14.85
CA ASN A 44 14.15 -9.95 16.24
C ASN A 44 14.09 -11.30 16.96
N ILE A 45 13.56 -12.38 16.37
CA ILE A 45 13.50 -13.70 17.03
C ILE A 45 14.89 -14.23 17.44
N PRO A 46 15.94 -14.20 16.58
CA PRO A 46 17.26 -14.70 16.95
C PRO A 46 17.95 -13.82 18.00
N PHE A 47 17.73 -12.51 17.93
CA PHE A 47 18.36 -11.50 18.80
C PHE A 47 17.62 -11.30 20.13
N ARG A 48 16.40 -11.84 20.27
CA ARG A 48 15.51 -11.65 21.44
C ARG A 48 16.10 -12.13 22.78
N HIS A 49 17.16 -12.93 22.72
CA HIS A 49 17.81 -13.54 23.88
C HIS A 49 19.31 -13.21 23.99
N GLU A 50 19.82 -12.26 23.19
CA GLU A 50 21.24 -11.88 23.26
C GLU A 50 21.58 -11.06 24.51
N ASP A 51 20.65 -10.22 25.00
CA ASP A 51 20.88 -9.37 26.18
C ASP A 51 20.69 -10.09 27.52
N LYS A 52 20.00 -11.24 27.53
CA LYS A 52 19.82 -12.09 28.71
C LYS A 52 19.49 -13.52 28.27
N PRO A 53 20.18 -14.54 28.81
CA PRO A 53 19.80 -15.92 28.54
C PRO A 53 18.34 -16.13 28.97
N ALA A 54 17.60 -16.93 28.21
CA ALA A 54 16.26 -17.36 28.61
C ALA A 54 16.39 -18.03 29.98
N GLY A 55 15.84 -17.39 31.02
CA GLY A 55 15.77 -18.02 32.34
C GLY A 55 14.93 -19.27 32.23
N ASP A 56 15.44 -20.38 32.75
CA ASP A 56 14.71 -21.63 32.87
C ASP A 56 13.36 -21.33 33.53
N GLN A 57 12.29 -21.55 32.77
CA GLN A 57 10.94 -21.57 33.31
C GLN A 57 10.69 -23.01 33.75
N ASP A 58 10.93 -23.25 35.04
CA ASP A 58 10.43 -24.42 35.78
C ASP A 58 8.89 -24.38 35.87
#